data_AF-A0A6V7R3U1-F1
#
_entry.id   AF-A0A6V7R3U1-F1
#
_cell.length_a   1.000
_cell.length_b   1.000
_cell.length_c   1.000
_cell.angle_alpha   90.00
_cell.angle_beta   90.00
_cell.angle_gamma   90.00
#
_symmetry.space_group_name_H-M   'P 1'
#
loop_
_entity.id
_entity.type
_entity.pdbx_description
1 polymer ?
#
loop_
_entity_poly.entity_id
_entity_poly.type
_entity_poly.pdbx_seq_one_letter_code
_entity_poly.pdbx_strand_id
1 'polypeptide(L)'
;MPIKIIEGLPVRTKLQQEQVYTIEASRAISQDIRPLKILILNLMPLKETTELQLLRLLGNSPLQIDVEFLHMSTHKSRNTPTSHLQKFYKTYNEVKDDYFDGMIVTGAPVEKLNFEQVGYIDELKNITDWAQTHVFSRFYICWGAQFALNHYYNIEKLTLSEKLFGVFDYQNIKPEHPYIRGFDDIYQVPQSRHTKINYEVLNDIPELEVLTFNKNFGPDIITSKNQRDLFIFGHLEYDRETLKKEYDRDAENGVDTAVPFNYYPDDNPESNPKFQWRSHGHLLFNNWLNETYQNTLYDLRKLDELK
;
A
#
# COMPACT_ATOMS: atom_id res chain seq x y z
N MET A 1 -9.15 -17.23 -0.33
CA MET A 1 -9.66 -18.33 0.55
C MET A 1 -9.28 -19.68 -0.03
N PRO A 2 -8.80 -20.63 0.79
CA PRO A 2 -8.39 -21.94 0.31
C PRO A 2 -9.57 -22.77 -0.19
N ILE A 3 -9.34 -23.59 -1.21
CA ILE A 3 -10.31 -24.57 -1.70
C ILE A 3 -10.22 -25.84 -0.84
N LYS A 4 -11.37 -26.32 -0.35
CA LYS A 4 -11.45 -27.63 0.32
C LYS A 4 -11.31 -28.75 -0.71
N ILE A 5 -10.32 -29.62 -0.53
CA ILE A 5 -10.08 -30.78 -1.39
C ILE A 5 -10.24 -32.08 -0.63
N ILE A 6 -10.56 -33.14 -1.37
CA ILE A 6 -10.57 -34.51 -0.86
C ILE A 6 -9.13 -34.91 -0.52
N GLU A 7 -8.95 -35.63 0.58
CA GLU A 7 -7.64 -36.14 1.00
C GLU A 7 -7.01 -37.00 -0.09
N GLY A 8 -5.71 -36.80 -0.34
CA GLY A 8 -4.99 -37.54 -1.38
C GLY A 8 -5.32 -37.15 -2.83
N LEU A 9 -6.06 -36.06 -3.08
CA LEU A 9 -6.35 -35.60 -4.44
C LEU A 9 -5.04 -35.28 -5.22
N PRO A 10 -4.71 -35.98 -6.32
CA PRO A 10 -3.40 -35.86 -6.96
C PRO A 10 -3.06 -34.47 -7.51
N VAL A 11 -4.07 -33.70 -7.94
CA VAL A 11 -3.83 -32.34 -8.49
C VAL A 11 -3.40 -31.32 -7.41
N ARG A 12 -3.49 -31.68 -6.13
CA ARG A 12 -3.06 -30.82 -5.01
C ARG A 12 -1.64 -30.31 -5.18
N THR A 13 -0.70 -31.18 -5.52
CA THR A 13 0.72 -30.79 -5.66
C THR A 13 0.90 -29.76 -6.77
N LYS A 14 0.16 -29.91 -7.88
CA LYS A 14 0.19 -28.95 -8.98
C LYS A 14 -0.44 -27.60 -8.57
N LEU A 15 -1.57 -27.63 -7.88
CA LEU A 15 -2.21 -26.43 -7.32
C LEU A 15 -1.27 -25.68 -6.36
N GLN A 16 -0.55 -26.40 -5.50
CA GLN A 16 0.42 -25.79 -4.59
C GLN A 16 1.63 -25.18 -5.32
N GLN A 17 2.10 -25.80 -6.40
CA GLN A 17 3.15 -25.25 -7.27
C GLN A 17 2.70 -23.97 -7.96
N GLU A 18 1.42 -23.89 -8.35
CA GLU A 18 0.76 -22.69 -8.87
C GLU A 18 0.27 -21.75 -7.75
N GLN A 19 0.75 -21.96 -6.51
CA GLN A 19 0.43 -21.19 -5.30
C GLN A 19 -1.07 -21.05 -4.98
N VAL A 20 -1.89 -21.99 -5.44
CA VAL A 20 -3.30 -22.09 -5.08
C VAL A 20 -3.42 -22.74 -3.70
N TYR A 21 -3.97 -22.01 -2.74
CA TYR A 21 -4.19 -22.50 -1.39
C TYR A 21 -5.26 -23.58 -1.34
N THR A 22 -4.93 -24.74 -0.77
CA THR A 22 -5.84 -25.88 -0.59
C THR A 22 -5.87 -26.31 0.86
N ILE A 23 -7.04 -26.68 1.38
CA ILE A 23 -7.21 -27.27 2.71
C ILE A 23 -7.82 -28.68 2.59
N GLU A 24 -7.28 -29.63 3.34
CA GLU A 24 -7.84 -30.98 3.41
C GLU A 24 -9.12 -31.00 4.26
N ALA A 25 -9.99 -31.95 3.97
CA ALA A 25 -11.33 -31.98 4.54
C ALA A 25 -11.35 -32.07 6.07
N SER A 26 -10.41 -32.80 6.66
CA SER A 26 -10.22 -32.94 8.10
C SER A 26 -9.76 -31.64 8.77
N ARG A 27 -8.81 -30.91 8.17
CA ARG A 27 -8.28 -29.64 8.68
C ARG A 27 -9.28 -28.48 8.55
N ALA A 28 -10.16 -28.52 7.56
CA ALA A 28 -11.19 -27.50 7.36
C ALA A 28 -12.23 -27.42 8.49
N ILE A 29 -12.41 -28.50 9.26
CA ILE A 29 -13.39 -28.57 10.35
C ILE A 29 -12.87 -27.86 11.61
N SER A 30 -11.55 -27.81 11.80
CA SER A 30 -10.89 -27.23 12.98
C SER A 30 -10.26 -25.87 12.72
N GLN A 31 -10.60 -25.22 11.60
CA GLN A 31 -10.03 -23.92 11.27
C GLN A 31 -10.70 -22.83 12.10
N ASP A 32 -9.94 -22.20 13.00
CA ASP A 32 -10.38 -20.98 13.67
C ASP A 32 -10.26 -19.82 12.69
N ILE A 33 -11.41 -19.22 12.36
CA ILE A 33 -11.50 -18.03 11.52
C ILE A 33 -11.81 -16.86 12.43
N ARG A 34 -10.96 -15.83 12.42
CA ARG A 34 -11.20 -14.56 13.11
C ARG A 34 -11.14 -13.39 12.13
N PRO A 35 -11.76 -12.24 12.44
CA PRO A 35 -11.55 -11.01 11.69
C PRO A 35 -10.08 -10.62 11.65
N LEU A 36 -9.65 -10.00 10.54
CA LEU A 36 -8.34 -9.36 10.46
C LEU A 36 -8.40 -7.99 11.13
N LYS A 37 -7.44 -7.65 11.98
CA LYS A 37 -7.28 -6.31 12.54
C LYS A 37 -6.29 -5.51 11.69
N ILE A 38 -6.77 -4.47 11.01
CA ILE A 38 -5.97 -3.64 10.11
C ILE A 38 -5.85 -2.21 10.66
N LEU A 39 -4.63 -1.72 10.83
CA LEU A 39 -4.34 -0.35 11.23
C LEU A 39 -4.08 0.51 9.98
N ILE A 40 -4.62 1.73 9.92
CA ILE A 40 -4.32 2.67 8.84
C ILE A 40 -3.72 3.95 9.42
N LEU A 41 -2.41 4.13 9.25
CA LEU A 41 -1.75 5.40 9.49
C LEU A 41 -1.97 6.32 8.28
N ASN A 42 -3.01 7.13 8.38
CA ASN A 42 -3.38 8.07 7.33
C ASN A 42 -2.57 9.37 7.51
N LEU A 43 -1.61 9.61 6.61
CA LEU A 43 -0.78 10.81 6.53
C LEU A 43 -1.26 11.81 5.47
N MET A 44 -2.30 11.47 4.69
CA MET A 44 -2.85 12.33 3.64
C MET A 44 -3.54 13.57 4.20
N PRO A 45 -3.55 14.71 3.49
CA PRO A 45 -4.22 15.92 3.98
C PRO A 45 -5.75 15.76 3.98
N LEU A 46 -6.32 15.11 2.95
CA LEU A 46 -7.75 14.89 2.80
C LEU A 46 -8.16 13.52 3.40
N LYS A 47 -8.22 13.46 4.74
CA LYS A 47 -8.43 12.20 5.49
C LYS A 47 -9.63 11.39 5.00
N GLU A 48 -10.81 12.00 4.97
CA GLU A 48 -12.08 11.36 4.58
C GLU A 48 -12.04 10.81 3.14
N THR A 49 -11.34 11.49 2.23
CA THR A 49 -11.19 10.99 0.84
C THR A 49 -10.33 9.72 0.81
N THR A 50 -9.20 9.74 1.52
CA THR A 50 -8.31 8.58 1.62
C THR A 50 -8.94 7.43 2.40
N GLU A 51 -9.71 7.71 3.45
CA GLU A 51 -10.52 6.72 4.18
C GLU A 51 -11.46 6.00 3.21
N LEU A 52 -12.25 6.74 2.42
CA LEU A 52 -13.18 6.16 1.46
C LEU A 52 -12.48 5.30 0.40
N GLN A 53 -11.35 5.78 -0.14
CA GLN A 53 -10.56 5.08 -1.14
C GLN A 53 -10.05 3.73 -0.62
N LEU A 54 -9.42 3.72 0.55
CA LEU A 54 -8.87 2.51 1.16
C LEU A 54 -9.97 1.55 1.62
N LEU A 55 -11.00 2.05 2.31
CA LEU A 55 -12.10 1.22 2.80
C LEU A 55 -12.88 0.57 1.66
N ARG A 56 -13.01 1.21 0.50
CA ARG A 56 -13.64 0.62 -0.69
C ARG A 56 -12.86 -0.60 -1.21
N LEU A 57 -11.53 -0.54 -1.17
CA LEU A 57 -10.68 -1.64 -1.60
C LEU A 57 -10.65 -2.77 -0.58
N LEU A 58 -10.51 -2.43 0.71
CA LEU A 58 -10.51 -3.41 1.81
C LEU A 58 -11.88 -4.10 1.94
N GLY A 59 -12.97 -3.38 1.73
CA GLY A 59 -14.33 -3.91 1.81
C GLY A 59 -14.72 -4.85 0.65
N ASN A 60 -13.88 -5.00 -0.38
CA ASN A 60 -14.12 -5.90 -1.51
C ASN A 60 -13.53 -7.31 -1.28
N SER A 61 -13.60 -7.79 -0.04
CA SER A 61 -13.11 -9.09 0.40
C SER A 61 -14.21 -9.84 1.16
N PRO A 62 -14.29 -11.18 1.05
CA PRO A 62 -15.21 -11.98 1.88
C PRO A 62 -14.75 -12.08 3.34
N LEU A 63 -13.55 -11.63 3.68
CA LEU A 63 -13.03 -11.63 5.05
C LEU A 63 -13.67 -10.51 5.87
N GLN A 64 -13.97 -10.77 7.14
CA GLN A 64 -14.28 -9.70 8.08
C GLN A 64 -13.00 -8.95 8.45
N ILE A 65 -13.03 -7.62 8.36
CA ILE A 65 -11.89 -6.74 8.61
C ILE A 65 -12.29 -5.66 9.59
N ASP A 66 -11.61 -5.62 10.73
CA ASP A 66 -11.74 -4.58 11.74
C ASP A 66 -10.67 -3.52 11.46
N VAL A 67 -11.10 -2.31 11.09
CA VAL A 67 -10.19 -1.21 10.73
C VAL A 67 -10.10 -0.20 11.87
N GLU A 68 -8.87 0.15 12.25
CA GLU A 68 -8.58 1.27 13.14
C GLU A 68 -7.75 2.32 12.40
N PHE A 69 -8.04 3.60 12.62
CA PHE A 69 -7.28 4.69 12.03
C PHE A 69 -6.31 5.30 13.04
N LEU A 70 -5.08 5.52 12.61
CA LEU A 70 -4.01 6.17 13.37
C LEU A 70 -3.69 7.53 12.75
N HIS A 71 -3.49 8.54 13.60
CA HIS A 71 -2.94 9.83 13.18
C HIS A 71 -1.72 10.22 14.01
N MET A 72 -0.87 11.06 13.44
CA MET A 72 0.27 11.63 14.14
C MET A 72 -0.22 12.59 15.23
N SER A 73 0.20 12.36 16.47
CA SER A 73 -0.13 13.20 17.62
C SER A 73 0.58 14.56 17.58
N THR A 74 1.76 14.60 16.97
CA THR A 74 2.57 15.83 16.82
C THR A 74 2.14 16.72 15.65
N HIS A 75 1.27 16.23 14.76
CA HIS A 75 0.86 16.94 13.56
C HIS A 75 -0.54 17.56 13.69
N LYS A 76 -0.64 18.88 13.44
CA LYS A 76 -1.94 19.56 13.31
C LYS A 76 -2.46 19.42 11.88
N SER A 77 -3.51 18.61 11.68
CA SER A 77 -4.21 18.56 10.40
C SER A 77 -4.83 19.93 10.08
N ARG A 78 -4.56 20.45 8.89
CA ARG A 78 -5.13 21.72 8.41
C ARG A 78 -6.46 21.56 7.68
N ASN A 79 -6.68 20.38 7.09
CA ASN A 79 -7.78 20.13 6.14
C ASN A 79 -8.86 19.21 6.72
N THR A 80 -8.69 18.73 7.96
CA THR A 80 -9.63 17.81 8.61
C THR A 80 -10.10 18.42 9.91
N PRO A 81 -11.42 18.45 10.18
CA PRO A 81 -11.95 18.92 11.45
C PRO A 81 -11.35 18.12 12.62
N THR A 82 -10.92 18.81 13.67
CA THR A 82 -10.41 18.17 14.90
C THR A 82 -11.42 17.18 15.49
N SER A 83 -12.72 17.46 15.37
CA SER A 83 -13.80 16.58 15.82
C SER A 83 -13.84 15.24 15.10
N HIS A 84 -13.48 15.19 13.81
CA HIS A 84 -13.39 13.95 13.05
C HIS A 84 -12.25 13.08 13.59
N LEU A 85 -11.06 13.69 13.75
CA LEU A 85 -9.89 13.00 14.30
C LEU A 85 -10.17 12.46 15.71
N GLN A 86 -10.71 13.29 16.61
CA GLN A 86 -11.02 12.87 17.99
C GLN A 86 -12.03 11.72 18.08
N LYS A 87 -12.93 11.60 17.09
CA LYS A 87 -13.98 10.58 17.11
C LYS A 87 -13.56 9.27 16.47
N PHE A 88 -12.76 9.32 15.40
CA PHE A 88 -12.51 8.17 14.53
C PHE A 88 -11.05 7.74 14.46
N TYR A 89 -10.13 8.54 15.00
CA TYR A 89 -8.71 8.24 15.00
C TYR A 89 -8.18 8.01 16.41
N LYS A 90 -7.22 7.10 16.51
CA LYS A 90 -6.38 6.88 17.68
C LYS A 90 -5.00 7.51 17.45
N THR A 91 -4.25 7.65 18.54
CA THR A 91 -2.83 8.01 18.57
C THR A 91 -1.97 6.79 18.87
N TYR A 92 -0.66 6.89 18.62
CA TYR A 92 0.29 5.80 18.92
C TYR A 92 0.19 5.33 20.37
N ASN A 93 0.05 6.26 21.33
CA ASN A 93 -0.04 5.93 22.75
C ASN A 93 -1.25 5.06 23.11
N GLU A 94 -2.33 5.11 22.31
CA GLU A 94 -3.56 4.34 22.53
C GLU A 94 -3.50 2.94 21.92
N VAL A 95 -2.58 2.69 20.98
CA VAL A 95 -2.46 1.40 20.27
C VAL A 95 -1.12 0.70 20.49
N LYS A 96 -0.17 1.31 21.21
CA LYS A 96 1.19 0.76 21.41
C LYS A 96 1.23 -0.64 22.03
N ASP A 97 0.20 -1.01 22.79
CA ASP A 97 0.08 -2.32 23.46
C ASP A 97 -0.81 -3.30 22.67
N ASP A 98 -1.37 -2.86 21.53
CA ASP A 98 -2.19 -3.66 20.61
C ASP A 98 -1.32 -4.33 19.53
N TYR A 99 -1.86 -5.39 18.93
CA TYR A 99 -1.25 -6.10 17.80
C TYR A 99 -2.22 -6.14 16.62
N PHE A 100 -1.67 -6.17 15.40
CA PHE A 100 -2.43 -6.06 14.16
C PHE A 100 -1.94 -7.09 13.13
N ASP A 101 -2.88 -7.58 12.31
CA ASP A 101 -2.55 -8.44 11.17
C ASP A 101 -1.91 -7.64 10.05
N GLY A 102 -2.38 -6.40 9.85
CA GLY A 102 -1.84 -5.54 8.83
C GLY A 102 -1.84 -4.07 9.20
N MET A 103 -0.95 -3.32 8.57
CA MET A 103 -0.89 -1.86 8.70
C MET A 103 -0.71 -1.23 7.32
N ILE A 104 -1.49 -0.19 7.01
CA ILE A 104 -1.29 0.66 5.84
C ILE A 104 -0.72 2.00 6.28
N VAL A 105 0.37 2.43 5.65
CA VAL A 105 0.94 3.78 5.81
C VAL A 105 0.78 4.52 4.50
N THR A 106 -0.02 5.58 4.48
CA THR A 106 -0.35 6.29 3.24
C THR A 106 0.78 7.19 2.77
N GLY A 107 0.61 7.76 1.57
CA GLY A 107 1.41 8.91 1.14
C GLY A 107 1.21 10.14 2.03
N ALA A 108 2.06 11.14 1.82
CA ALA A 108 2.01 12.42 2.52
C ALA A 108 2.52 13.55 1.61
N PRO A 109 2.01 14.80 1.76
CA PRO A 109 2.36 15.92 0.90
C PRO A 109 3.66 16.61 1.36
N VAL A 110 4.72 15.83 1.62
CA VAL A 110 5.99 16.31 2.19
C VAL A 110 7.22 15.85 1.39
N GLU A 111 7.03 15.29 0.20
CA GLU A 111 8.09 14.70 -0.62
C GLU A 111 9.23 15.65 -1.03
N LYS A 112 8.97 16.97 -1.06
CA LYS A 112 9.99 17.98 -1.38
C LYS A 112 10.93 18.29 -0.19
N LEU A 113 10.58 17.89 1.02
CA LEU A 113 11.42 18.01 2.20
C LEU A 113 12.38 16.83 2.30
N ASN A 114 13.57 17.03 2.86
CA ASN A 114 14.36 15.89 3.34
C ASN A 114 13.64 15.22 4.51
N PHE A 115 13.88 13.93 4.75
CA PHE A 115 13.14 13.19 5.78
C PHE A 115 13.27 13.85 7.16
N GLU A 116 14.47 14.30 7.53
CA GLU A 116 14.78 14.95 8.81
C GLU A 116 14.06 16.29 9.00
N GLN A 117 13.60 16.91 7.90
CA GLN A 117 12.88 18.18 7.94
C GLN A 117 11.37 18.00 8.13
N VAL A 118 10.86 16.77 8.09
CA VAL A 118 9.44 16.49 8.28
C VAL A 118 9.11 16.59 9.77
N GLY A 119 8.19 17.49 10.13
CA GLY A 119 7.95 17.84 11.53
C GLY A 119 7.46 16.70 12.44
N TYR A 120 6.98 15.59 11.88
CA TYR A 120 6.54 14.40 12.61
C TYR A 120 7.45 13.18 12.38
N ILE A 121 8.67 13.40 11.86
CA ILE A 121 9.56 12.32 11.44
C ILE A 121 9.94 11.38 12.59
N ASP A 122 10.26 11.90 13.77
CA ASP A 122 10.66 11.07 14.91
C ASP A 122 9.52 10.19 15.41
N GLU A 123 8.29 10.73 15.44
CA GLU A 123 7.09 9.95 15.77
C GLU A 123 6.85 8.87 14.70
N LEU A 124 7.06 9.18 13.42
CA LEU A 124 6.87 8.22 12.33
C LEU A 124 7.91 7.09 12.40
N LYS A 125 9.17 7.40 12.70
CA LYS A 125 10.23 6.42 12.96
C LYS A 125 9.84 5.49 14.10
N ASN A 126 9.39 6.04 15.23
CA ASN A 126 8.94 5.26 16.39
C ASN A 126 7.78 4.31 16.06
N ILE A 127 6.75 4.78 15.34
CA ILE A 127 5.62 3.94 14.91
C ILE A 127 6.10 2.84 13.95
N THR A 128 7.02 3.18 13.06
CA THR A 128 7.56 2.27 12.04
C THR A 128 8.46 1.19 12.65
N ASP A 129 9.21 1.52 13.71
CA ASP A 129 9.96 0.55 14.50
C ASP A 129 9.02 -0.35 15.33
N TRP A 130 8.01 0.23 15.96
CA TRP A 130 6.99 -0.50 16.71
C TRP A 130 6.23 -1.50 15.82
N ALA A 131 5.94 -1.13 14.57
CA ALA A 131 5.25 -2.00 13.63
C ALA A 131 6.07 -3.26 13.28
N GLN A 132 7.39 -3.27 13.51
CA GLN A 132 8.21 -4.48 13.30
C GLN A 132 7.81 -5.65 14.21
N THR A 133 7.33 -5.32 15.41
CA THR A 133 6.96 -6.27 16.45
C THR A 133 5.45 -6.45 16.63
N HIS A 134 4.66 -5.43 16.28
CA HIS A 134 3.22 -5.42 16.58
C HIS A 134 2.34 -5.60 15.35
N VAL A 135 2.91 -5.58 14.14
CA VAL A 135 2.16 -5.75 12.89
C VAL A 135 2.75 -6.88 12.07
N PHE A 136 1.92 -7.83 11.64
CA PHE A 136 2.38 -8.94 10.80
C PHE A 136 2.80 -8.46 9.40
N SER A 137 1.90 -7.82 8.65
CA SER A 137 2.15 -7.31 7.28
C SER A 137 1.98 -5.79 7.16
N ARG A 138 2.95 -5.09 6.58
CA ARG A 138 2.98 -3.63 6.51
C ARG A 138 2.97 -3.19 5.05
N PHE A 139 2.07 -2.30 4.69
CA PHE A 139 1.84 -1.84 3.33
C PHE A 139 2.01 -0.32 3.25
N TYR A 140 3.06 0.12 2.57
CA TYR A 140 3.45 1.51 2.45
C TYR A 140 3.13 2.05 1.06
N ILE A 141 2.53 3.23 1.00
CA ILE A 141 2.05 3.86 -0.25
C ILE A 141 2.79 5.18 -0.51
N CYS A 142 3.25 5.39 -1.73
CA CYS A 142 3.88 6.61 -2.25
C CYS A 142 5.00 7.12 -1.34
N TRP A 143 4.86 8.30 -0.72
CA TRP A 143 5.88 8.83 0.19
C TRP A 143 6.10 7.93 1.41
N GLY A 144 5.06 7.25 1.92
CA GLY A 144 5.21 6.27 3.00
C GLY A 144 6.15 5.13 2.61
N ALA A 145 6.13 4.69 1.34
CA ALA A 145 7.06 3.70 0.82
C ALA A 145 8.49 4.23 0.76
N GLN A 146 8.68 5.46 0.28
CA GLN A 146 10.00 6.10 0.25
C GLN A 146 10.58 6.24 1.66
N PHE A 147 9.76 6.68 2.61
CA PHE A 147 10.16 6.81 4.01
C PHE A 147 10.57 5.46 4.60
N ALA A 148 9.76 4.42 4.44
CA ALA A 148 10.06 3.12 5.02
C ALA A 148 11.30 2.47 4.40
N LEU A 149 11.50 2.61 3.09
CA LEU A 149 12.72 2.14 2.42
C LEU A 149 13.97 2.90 2.88
N ASN A 150 13.85 4.21 3.14
CA ASN A 150 14.93 4.98 3.74
C ASN A 150 15.23 4.52 5.17
N HIS A 151 14.18 4.40 5.99
CA HIS A 151 14.32 4.06 7.41
C HIS A 151 14.88 2.65 7.63
N TYR A 152 14.45 1.66 6.85
CA TYR A 152 14.89 0.27 7.00
C TYR A 152 16.16 -0.08 6.23
N TYR A 153 16.38 0.55 5.07
CA TYR A 153 17.43 0.13 4.12
C TYR A 153 18.33 1.27 3.65
N ASN A 154 18.18 2.47 4.21
CA ASN A 154 18.96 3.66 3.85
C ASN A 154 18.88 4.01 2.35
N ILE A 155 17.74 3.71 1.71
CA ILE A 155 17.49 4.06 0.30
C ILE A 155 16.99 5.50 0.24
N GLU A 156 17.81 6.37 -0.33
CA GLU A 156 17.48 7.78 -0.50
C GLU A 156 16.43 8.02 -1.59
N LYS A 157 15.67 9.11 -1.42
CA LYS A 157 14.81 9.64 -2.47
C LYS A 157 15.56 10.68 -3.30
N LEU A 158 15.29 10.69 -4.60
CA LEU A 158 15.83 11.60 -5.59
C LEU A 158 14.71 12.46 -6.15
N THR A 159 14.95 13.75 -6.28
CA THR A 159 14.01 14.68 -6.92
C THR A 159 13.98 14.43 -8.44
N LEU A 160 12.78 14.39 -9.00
CA LEU A 160 12.57 14.34 -10.45
C LEU A 160 12.69 15.76 -11.03
N SER A 161 13.15 15.86 -12.28
CA SER A 161 13.20 17.14 -12.99
C SER A 161 11.80 17.76 -13.17
N GLU A 162 10.79 16.92 -13.29
CA GLU A 162 9.39 17.29 -13.48
C GLU A 162 8.49 16.39 -12.61
N LYS A 163 7.28 16.87 -12.29
CA LYS A 163 6.29 16.06 -11.56
C LYS A 163 5.92 14.85 -12.42
N LEU A 164 6.04 13.65 -11.87
CA LEU A 164 5.45 12.46 -12.48
C LEU A 164 3.96 12.47 -12.18
N PHE A 165 3.16 12.87 -13.17
CA PHE A 165 1.73 13.14 -13.01
C PHE A 165 0.91 12.55 -14.15
N GLY A 166 0.06 11.56 -13.85
CA GLY A 166 -0.71 10.83 -14.86
C GLY A 166 -0.85 9.34 -14.55
N VAL A 167 -1.18 8.56 -15.58
CA VAL A 167 -1.35 7.11 -15.52
C VAL A 167 -0.29 6.44 -16.40
N PHE A 168 0.58 5.66 -15.78
CA PHE A 168 1.77 5.11 -16.44
C PHE A 168 1.75 3.59 -16.48
N ASP A 169 2.30 3.04 -17.55
CA ASP A 169 2.48 1.62 -17.73
C ASP A 169 3.68 1.12 -16.89
N TYR A 170 3.50 0.01 -16.20
CA TYR A 170 4.55 -0.71 -15.49
C TYR A 170 4.55 -2.17 -15.91
N GLN A 171 5.75 -2.72 -16.13
CA GLN A 171 5.94 -4.12 -16.47
C GLN A 171 5.91 -4.97 -15.20
N ASN A 172 5.10 -6.03 -15.23
CA ASN A 172 5.17 -7.10 -14.25
C ASN A 172 6.38 -7.98 -14.53
N ILE A 173 7.36 -7.99 -13.62
CA ILE A 173 8.59 -8.78 -13.77
C ILE A 173 8.61 -10.01 -12.86
N LYS A 174 7.56 -10.21 -12.04
CA LYS A 174 7.39 -11.32 -11.11
C LYS A 174 5.94 -11.84 -11.10
N PRO A 175 5.41 -12.31 -12.24
CA PRO A 175 3.99 -12.65 -12.37
C PRO A 175 3.50 -13.74 -11.41
N GLU A 176 4.41 -14.59 -10.94
CA GLU A 176 4.13 -15.65 -9.97
C GLU A 176 4.16 -15.16 -8.50
N HIS A 177 4.47 -13.90 -8.22
CA HIS A 177 4.54 -13.42 -6.84
C HIS A 177 3.12 -13.25 -6.25
N PRO A 178 2.83 -13.77 -5.04
CA PRO A 178 1.47 -13.78 -4.48
C PRO A 178 0.78 -12.40 -4.47
N TYR A 179 1.48 -11.32 -4.12
CA TYR A 179 0.91 -9.97 -4.08
C TYR A 179 0.41 -9.44 -5.43
N ILE A 180 0.99 -9.87 -6.55
CA ILE A 180 0.63 -9.39 -7.89
C ILE A 180 0.06 -10.52 -8.76
N ARG A 181 -0.42 -11.58 -8.12
CA ARG A 181 -1.14 -12.66 -8.81
C ARG A 181 -2.35 -12.09 -9.55
N GLY A 182 -2.49 -12.47 -10.82
CA GLY A 182 -3.56 -12.01 -11.70
C GLY A 182 -3.35 -10.61 -12.29
N PHE A 183 -2.22 -9.96 -12.00
CA PHE A 183 -1.81 -8.78 -12.76
C PHE A 183 -1.49 -9.19 -14.20
N ASP A 184 -1.84 -8.31 -15.14
CA ASP A 184 -1.39 -8.40 -16.53
C ASP A 184 0.13 -8.21 -16.62
N ASP A 185 0.73 -8.62 -17.74
CA ASP A 185 2.15 -8.40 -18.04
C ASP A 185 2.54 -6.91 -17.99
N ILE A 186 1.60 -6.04 -18.38
CA ILE A 186 1.69 -4.59 -18.27
C ILE A 186 0.41 -4.08 -17.65
N TYR A 187 0.52 -3.31 -16.57
CA TYR A 187 -0.61 -2.67 -15.93
C TYR A 187 -0.42 -1.16 -15.85
N GLN A 188 -1.53 -0.46 -15.65
CA GLN A 188 -1.57 0.99 -15.55
C GLN A 188 -1.78 1.43 -14.10
N VAL A 189 -0.96 2.37 -13.66
CA VAL A 189 -0.99 2.89 -12.29
C VAL A 189 -0.90 4.42 -12.28
N PRO A 190 -1.75 5.11 -11.51
CA PRO A 190 -1.63 6.54 -11.29
C PRO A 190 -0.34 6.89 -10.55
N GLN A 191 0.33 7.94 -10.99
CA GLN A 191 1.49 8.52 -10.32
C GLN A 191 1.21 10.01 -10.10
N SER A 192 1.50 10.50 -8.89
CA SER A 192 1.47 11.93 -8.56
C SER A 192 2.58 12.22 -7.54
N ARG A 193 3.80 12.43 -8.03
CA ARG A 193 4.99 12.62 -7.18
C ARG A 193 6.08 13.44 -7.86
N HIS A 194 6.86 14.15 -7.07
CA HIS A 194 8.05 14.89 -7.44
C HIS A 194 9.35 14.15 -7.13
N THR A 195 9.29 13.00 -6.47
CA THR A 195 10.49 12.21 -6.13
C THR A 195 10.38 10.77 -6.62
N LYS A 196 11.52 10.11 -6.81
CA LYS A 196 11.69 8.67 -7.00
C LYS A 196 12.68 8.14 -5.96
N ILE A 197 12.81 6.83 -5.80
CA ILE A 197 13.93 6.28 -5.02
C ILE A 197 15.21 6.16 -5.86
N ASN A 198 16.37 6.13 -5.21
CA ASN A 198 17.62 5.71 -5.84
C ASN A 198 17.60 4.18 -6.04
N TYR A 199 16.86 3.69 -7.04
CA TYR A 199 16.65 2.26 -7.24
C TYR A 199 17.89 1.51 -7.75
N GLU A 200 18.97 2.20 -8.12
CA GLU A 200 20.22 1.54 -8.57
C GLU A 200 20.85 0.71 -7.45
N VAL A 201 20.67 1.12 -6.20
CA VAL A 201 21.20 0.42 -5.01
C VAL A 201 20.39 -0.83 -4.64
N LEU A 202 19.22 -1.06 -5.25
CA LEU A 202 18.36 -2.20 -4.91
C LEU A 202 19.04 -3.55 -5.21
N ASN A 203 19.95 -3.59 -6.18
CA ASN A 203 20.71 -4.80 -6.49
C ASN A 203 21.63 -5.24 -5.33
N ASP A 204 22.00 -4.31 -4.45
CA ASP A 204 22.88 -4.55 -3.31
C ASP A 204 22.11 -4.90 -2.03
N ILE A 205 20.76 -4.96 -2.07
CA ILE A 205 19.90 -5.20 -0.92
C ILE A 205 19.16 -6.52 -1.12
N PRO A 206 19.76 -7.67 -0.73
CA PRO A 206 19.21 -8.99 -0.98
C PRO A 206 17.90 -9.25 -0.23
N GLU A 207 17.52 -8.45 0.75
CA GLU A 207 16.28 -8.56 1.52
C GLU A 207 15.05 -8.08 0.73
N LEU A 208 15.25 -7.32 -0.34
CA LEU A 208 14.18 -6.75 -1.16
C LEU A 208 14.02 -7.49 -2.49
N GLU A 209 12.79 -7.50 -3.00
CA GLU A 209 12.44 -8.00 -4.31
C GLU A 209 11.58 -6.97 -5.06
N VAL A 210 11.99 -6.61 -6.27
CA VAL A 210 11.22 -5.75 -7.17
C VAL A 210 10.21 -6.60 -7.92
N LEU A 211 8.93 -6.24 -7.83
CA LEU A 211 7.83 -6.97 -8.48
C LEU A 211 7.44 -6.35 -9.82
N THR A 212 7.51 -5.02 -9.92
CA THR A 212 7.11 -4.28 -11.12
C THR A 212 8.05 -3.13 -11.42
N PHE A 213 8.26 -2.82 -12.70
CA PHE A 213 9.28 -1.87 -13.13
C PHE A 213 8.88 -1.05 -14.37
N ASN A 214 9.30 0.21 -14.40
CA ASN A 214 9.26 1.08 -15.57
C ASN A 214 10.68 1.57 -15.87
N LYS A 215 11.11 1.45 -17.12
CA LYS A 215 12.46 1.82 -17.58
C LYS A 215 12.86 3.27 -17.30
N ASN A 216 11.90 4.21 -17.25
CA ASN A 216 12.16 5.64 -17.07
C ASN A 216 12.06 6.05 -15.60
N PHE A 217 11.18 5.40 -14.83
CA PHE A 217 10.78 5.87 -13.50
C PHE A 217 11.19 4.92 -12.36
N GLY A 218 11.74 3.76 -12.69
CA GLY A 218 12.16 2.75 -11.72
C GLY A 218 11.03 1.81 -11.30
N PRO A 219 11.11 1.19 -10.13
CA PRO A 219 10.09 0.27 -9.63
C PRO A 219 8.78 0.98 -9.27
N ASP A 220 7.65 0.27 -9.32
CA ASP A 220 6.39 0.69 -8.70
C ASP A 220 6.10 -0.12 -7.45
N ILE A 221 6.21 -1.46 -7.52
CA ILE A 221 5.99 -2.36 -6.39
C ILE A 221 7.29 -3.07 -6.00
N ILE A 222 7.63 -2.99 -4.72
CA ILE A 222 8.73 -3.70 -4.07
C ILE A 222 8.17 -4.44 -2.86
N THR A 223 8.73 -5.59 -2.50
CA THR A 223 8.41 -6.29 -1.26
C THR A 223 9.67 -6.79 -0.56
N SER A 224 9.60 -7.00 0.76
CA SER A 224 10.65 -7.73 1.47
C SER A 224 10.51 -9.24 1.23
N LYS A 225 11.62 -9.99 1.20
CA LYS A 225 11.62 -11.43 0.94
C LYS A 225 10.87 -12.27 1.98
N ASN A 226 10.77 -11.76 3.21
CA ASN A 226 9.93 -12.37 4.25
C ASN A 226 8.44 -12.05 4.08
N GLN A 227 8.07 -11.27 3.06
CA GLN A 227 6.71 -10.85 2.72
C GLN A 227 5.98 -10.18 3.90
N ARG A 228 6.74 -9.44 4.74
CA ARG A 228 6.18 -8.62 5.81
C ARG A 228 6.04 -7.16 5.41
N ASP A 229 6.70 -6.73 4.34
CA ASP A 229 6.62 -5.36 3.83
C ASP A 229 6.26 -5.34 2.36
N LEU A 230 5.29 -4.51 2.00
CA LEU A 230 4.90 -4.19 0.64
C LEU A 230 5.02 -2.69 0.46
N PHE A 231 5.71 -2.27 -0.59
CA PHE A 231 5.95 -0.88 -0.92
C PHE A 231 5.39 -0.61 -2.31
N ILE A 232 4.48 0.35 -2.45
CA ILE A 232 4.00 0.84 -3.75
C ILE A 232 4.27 2.33 -3.89
N PHE A 233 4.77 2.78 -5.03
CA PHE A 233 5.06 4.20 -5.28
C PHE A 233 3.91 4.93 -5.96
N GLY A 234 3.15 4.22 -6.80
CA GLY A 234 1.94 4.70 -7.41
C GLY A 234 0.72 4.59 -6.50
N HIS A 235 -0.41 5.04 -7.04
CA HIS A 235 -1.65 5.22 -6.31
C HIS A 235 -2.80 4.39 -6.90
N LEU A 236 -2.72 3.08 -6.72
CA LEU A 236 -3.79 2.17 -7.14
C LEU A 236 -5.10 2.34 -6.33
N GLU A 237 -5.05 3.07 -5.22
CA GLU A 237 -6.21 3.45 -4.39
C GLU A 237 -7.00 4.65 -4.93
N TYR A 238 -6.44 5.42 -5.87
CA TYR A 238 -7.10 6.63 -6.35
C TYR A 238 -8.43 6.34 -7.02
N ASP A 239 -9.39 7.24 -6.76
CA ASP A 239 -10.62 7.31 -7.53
C ASP A 239 -10.35 7.83 -8.93
N ARG A 240 -11.27 7.54 -9.85
CA ARG A 240 -11.24 8.06 -11.23
C ARG A 240 -10.90 9.55 -11.27
N GLU A 241 -11.52 10.37 -10.41
CA GLU A 241 -11.43 11.84 -10.45
C GLU A 241 -10.27 12.42 -9.61
N THR A 242 -9.42 11.60 -8.98
CA THR A 242 -8.42 12.13 -8.05
C THR A 242 -7.38 13.00 -8.74
N LEU A 243 -6.81 12.55 -9.87
CA LEU A 243 -5.85 13.35 -10.64
C LEU A 243 -6.51 14.60 -11.25
N LYS A 244 -7.79 14.51 -11.67
CA LYS A 244 -8.56 15.67 -12.11
C LYS A 244 -8.63 16.73 -11.02
N LYS A 245 -9.03 16.35 -9.80
CA LYS A 245 -9.13 17.29 -8.67
C LYS A 245 -7.80 17.94 -8.33
N GLU A 246 -6.69 17.20 -8.46
CA GLU A 246 -5.35 17.79 -8.28
C GLU A 246 -5.01 18.79 -9.39
N TYR A 247 -5.27 18.44 -10.65
CA TYR A 247 -5.05 19.31 -11.79
C TYR A 247 -5.87 20.61 -11.70
N ASP A 248 -7.17 20.49 -11.44
CA ASP A 248 -8.09 21.62 -11.32
C ASP A 248 -7.68 22.54 -10.16
N ARG A 249 -7.34 21.97 -9.00
CA ARG A 249 -6.84 22.71 -7.83
C ARG A 249 -5.55 23.47 -8.14
N ASP A 250 -4.59 22.83 -8.81
CA ASP A 250 -3.31 23.46 -9.12
C ASP A 250 -3.51 24.63 -10.10
N ALA A 251 -4.37 24.45 -11.11
CA ALA A 251 -4.76 25.51 -12.04
C ALA A 251 -5.45 26.69 -11.35
N GLU A 252 -6.38 26.43 -10.42
CA GLU A 252 -7.06 27.46 -9.61
C GLU A 252 -6.06 28.27 -8.75
N ASN A 253 -4.98 27.63 -8.29
CA ASN A 253 -3.93 28.30 -7.51
C ASN A 253 -2.86 28.97 -8.39
N GLY A 254 -3.03 28.97 -9.72
CA GLY A 254 -2.06 29.53 -10.66
C GLY A 254 -0.73 28.76 -10.73
N VAL A 255 -0.74 27.49 -10.33
CA VAL A 255 0.41 26.59 -10.48
C VAL A 255 0.35 26.02 -11.89
N ASP A 256 1.45 26.19 -12.64
CA ASP A 256 1.59 25.60 -13.97
C ASP A 256 1.80 24.08 -13.84
N THR A 257 0.68 23.35 -13.92
CA THR A 257 0.63 21.89 -13.84
C THR A 257 0.22 21.33 -15.19
N ALA A 258 1.07 20.46 -15.76
CA ALA A 258 0.75 19.76 -16.99
C ALA A 258 -0.52 18.90 -16.85
N VAL A 259 -1.26 18.73 -17.94
CA VAL A 259 -2.39 17.78 -17.99
C VAL A 259 -1.87 16.39 -17.60
N PRO A 260 -2.55 15.64 -16.70
CA PRO A 260 -2.08 14.33 -16.28
C PRO A 260 -1.96 13.39 -17.48
N PHE A 261 -0.77 12.82 -17.66
CA PHE A 261 -0.44 11.96 -18.80
C PHE A 261 -1.39 10.77 -18.89
N ASN A 262 -1.89 10.47 -20.10
CA ASN A 262 -2.68 9.27 -20.39
C ASN A 262 -3.94 9.10 -19.50
N TYR A 263 -4.47 10.19 -18.95
CA TYR A 263 -5.58 10.17 -18.02
C TYR A 263 -6.92 10.52 -18.70
N TYR A 264 -6.96 11.65 -19.41
CA TYR A 264 -8.12 12.08 -20.19
C TYR A 264 -8.11 11.46 -21.59
N PRO A 265 -9.29 11.18 -22.18
CA PRO A 265 -9.41 10.97 -23.62
C PRO A 265 -8.85 12.18 -24.39
N ASP A 266 -7.96 11.93 -25.35
CA ASP A 266 -7.34 12.93 -26.22
C ASP A 266 -6.68 14.12 -25.46
N ASP A 267 -6.21 13.88 -24.24
CA ASP A 267 -5.65 14.89 -23.33
C ASP A 267 -6.58 16.09 -23.06
N ASN A 268 -7.90 15.89 -23.17
CA ASN A 268 -8.91 16.94 -22.99
C ASN A 268 -9.46 16.95 -21.53
N PRO A 269 -9.15 17.97 -20.70
CA PRO A 269 -9.59 18.04 -19.29
C PRO A 269 -11.09 18.18 -19.06
N GLU A 270 -11.86 18.51 -20.11
CA GLU A 270 -13.34 18.55 -20.09
C GLU A 270 -13.96 17.16 -20.28
N SER A 271 -13.17 16.17 -20.68
CA SER A 271 -13.64 14.80 -20.87
C SER A 271 -13.63 14.01 -19.56
N ASN A 272 -14.51 13.00 -19.46
CA ASN A 272 -14.52 12.09 -18.33
C ASN A 272 -13.24 11.22 -18.33
N PRO A 273 -12.44 11.21 -17.24
CA PRO A 273 -11.20 10.44 -17.20
C PRO A 273 -11.39 8.93 -17.41
N LYS A 274 -10.40 8.30 -18.02
CA LYS A 274 -10.33 6.84 -18.13
C LYS A 274 -10.03 6.26 -16.75
N PHE A 275 -10.60 5.09 -16.43
CA PHE A 275 -10.34 4.40 -15.15
C PHE A 275 -9.63 3.06 -15.40
N GLN A 276 -8.35 3.13 -15.76
CA GLN A 276 -7.59 1.98 -16.28
C GLN A 276 -6.82 1.19 -15.22
N TRP A 277 -6.80 1.65 -13.97
CA TRP A 277 -6.08 1.01 -12.86
C TRP A 277 -7.00 0.28 -11.86
N ARG A 278 -8.32 0.35 -12.07
CA ARG A 278 -9.34 -0.15 -11.13
C ARG A 278 -9.13 -1.62 -10.80
N SER A 279 -8.92 -2.45 -11.82
CA SER A 279 -8.74 -3.90 -11.68
C SER A 279 -7.53 -4.23 -10.83
N HIS A 280 -6.38 -3.63 -11.14
CA HIS A 280 -5.11 -3.90 -10.44
C HIS A 280 -5.12 -3.37 -9.00
N GLY A 281 -5.83 -2.27 -8.73
CA GLY A 281 -6.08 -1.83 -7.36
C GLY A 281 -6.89 -2.84 -6.55
N HIS A 282 -7.98 -3.38 -7.10
CA HIS A 282 -8.73 -4.44 -6.42
C HIS A 282 -7.90 -5.72 -6.25
N LEU A 283 -7.11 -6.11 -7.24
CA LEU A 283 -6.25 -7.30 -7.16
C LEU A 283 -5.18 -7.15 -6.09
N LEU A 284 -4.44 -6.03 -6.06
CA LEU A 284 -3.35 -5.83 -5.11
C LEU A 284 -3.82 -5.91 -3.66
N PHE A 285 -4.90 -5.19 -3.34
CA PHE A 285 -5.43 -5.14 -1.97
C PHE A 285 -6.04 -6.48 -1.56
N ASN A 286 -6.73 -7.18 -2.47
CA ASN A 286 -7.25 -8.52 -2.18
C ASN A 286 -6.14 -9.55 -2.01
N ASN A 287 -5.09 -9.49 -2.83
CA ASN A 287 -3.94 -10.36 -2.70
C ASN A 287 -3.21 -10.09 -1.38
N TRP A 288 -2.94 -8.83 -1.04
CA TRP A 288 -2.33 -8.45 0.22
C TRP A 288 -3.14 -8.94 1.44
N LEU A 289 -4.47 -8.74 1.43
CA LEU A 289 -5.36 -9.25 2.48
C LEU A 289 -5.35 -10.78 2.57
N ASN A 290 -5.39 -11.47 1.43
CA ASN A 290 -5.35 -12.93 1.41
C ASN A 290 -4.02 -13.45 1.96
N GLU A 291 -2.88 -12.91 1.51
CA GLU A 291 -1.57 -13.31 2.00
C GLU A 291 -1.39 -13.00 3.49
N THR A 292 -1.89 -11.85 3.95
CA THR A 292 -1.94 -11.52 5.37
C THR A 292 -2.74 -12.58 6.13
N TYR A 293 -3.94 -12.93 5.67
CA TYR A 293 -4.80 -13.92 6.30
C TYR A 293 -4.20 -15.34 6.32
N GLN A 294 -3.55 -15.77 5.23
CA GLN A 294 -2.99 -17.13 5.16
C GLN A 294 -1.77 -17.32 6.07
N ASN A 295 -1.02 -16.25 6.34
CA ASN A 295 0.30 -16.34 6.98
C ASN A 295 0.38 -15.71 8.37
N THR A 296 -0.55 -14.82 8.73
CA THR A 296 -0.56 -14.20 10.06
C THR A 296 -0.79 -15.21 11.17
N LEU A 297 -0.27 -14.92 12.36
CA LEU A 297 -0.44 -15.76 13.53
C LEU A 297 -1.86 -15.62 14.08
N TYR A 298 -2.42 -16.73 14.57
CA TYR A 298 -3.70 -16.67 15.27
C TYR A 298 -3.61 -15.82 16.55
N ASP A 299 -2.55 -16.04 17.35
CA ASP A 299 -2.20 -15.22 18.51
C ASP A 299 -1.10 -14.22 18.13
N LEU A 300 -1.50 -12.96 17.92
CA LEU A 300 -0.60 -11.91 17.45
C LEU A 300 0.44 -11.48 18.50
N ARG A 301 0.27 -11.83 19.77
CA ARG A 301 1.26 -11.53 20.82
C ARG A 301 2.58 -12.27 20.63
N LYS A 302 2.63 -13.21 19.68
CA LYS A 302 3.82 -13.97 19.30
C LYS A 302 4.57 -13.38 18.11
N LEU A 303 4.16 -12.22 17.59
CA LEU A 303 4.82 -11.59 16.44
C LEU A 303 6.29 -11.23 16.71
N ASP A 304 6.66 -10.98 17.97
CA ASP A 304 8.04 -10.76 18.40
C ASP A 304 8.98 -11.93 18.07
N GLU A 305 8.44 -13.15 17.94
CA GLU A 305 9.20 -14.37 17.61
C GLU A 305 9.60 -14.43 16.11
N LEU A 306 9.04 -13.56 15.27
CA LEU A 306 9.27 -13.52 13.82
C LEU A 306 10.32 -12.47 13.39
N LYS A 307 11.15 -11.99 14.33
CA LYS A 307 12.27 -11.07 14.06
C LYS A 307 13.47 -11.78 13.46
#